data_AF-A0A3A1XYM3-F1
#
_entry.id   AF-A0A3A1XYM3-F1
#
_cell.length_a   1.000
_cell.length_b   1.000
_cell.length_c   1.000
_cell.angle_alpha   90.00
_cell.angle_beta   90.00
_cell.angle_gamma   90.00
#
_symmetry.space_group_name_H-M   'P 1'
#
loop_
_entity.id
_entity.type
_entity.pdbx_description
1 polymer ?
#
loop_
_entity_poly.entity_id
_entity_poly.type
_entity_poly.pdbx_seq_one_letter_code
_entity_poly.pdbx_strand_id
1 'polypeptide(L)'
;EIKNDLDAAKRQNAINEQNAKNAGIAKLEAKKAELDAAYNALTDEQKAKAKDKYEAATKAIDDAKNTVNSATKPSEIKDAVDGVKTSFDDANKAIEDAKGKRDISQNTYDDQSVLNKEKEDQKKRIQDSDLPDAEKQKAIDDINDAKKIGDPTAIANRALKAKKIEDAKKQIAALDHLNNAQKEAFKKIIEDTDASDHKNADGTTSDDIDDALA
;
A
#
# COMPACT_ATOMS: atom_id res chain seq x y z
N GLU A 1 8.87 -49.47 -55.00
CA GLU A 1 8.75 -48.07 -54.56
C GLU A 1 7.47 -47.85 -53.76
N ILE A 2 6.27 -47.93 -54.36
CA ILE A 2 4.97 -47.65 -53.68
C ILE A 2 4.77 -48.32 -52.31
N LYS A 3 5.16 -49.59 -52.14
CA LYS A 3 4.99 -50.31 -50.86
C LYS A 3 5.87 -49.74 -49.74
N ASN A 4 7.10 -49.33 -50.08
CA ASN A 4 8.03 -48.73 -49.12
C ASN A 4 7.56 -47.33 -48.72
N ASP A 5 7.03 -46.55 -49.67
CA ASP A 5 6.51 -45.20 -49.42
C ASP A 5 5.26 -45.24 -48.53
N LEU A 6 4.38 -46.23 -48.74
CA LEU A 6 3.21 -46.45 -47.88
C LEU A 6 3.60 -46.81 -46.44
N ASP A 7 4.60 -47.68 -46.26
CA ASP A 7 5.08 -48.07 -44.94
C ASP A 7 5.78 -46.91 -44.22
N ALA A 8 6.54 -46.09 -44.95
CA ALA A 8 7.11 -44.85 -44.44
C ALA A 8 6.03 -43.85 -44.00
N ALA A 9 4.99 -43.66 -44.82
CA ALA A 9 3.88 -42.77 -44.49
C ALA A 9 3.11 -43.23 -43.23
N LYS A 10 2.84 -44.54 -43.09
CA LYS A 10 2.21 -45.10 -41.88
C LYS A 10 3.04 -44.86 -40.63
N ARG A 11 4.36 -45.06 -40.74
CA ARG A 11 5.30 -44.86 -39.63
C ARG A 11 5.36 -43.39 -39.22
N GLN A 12 5.41 -42.48 -40.19
CA GLN A 12 5.37 -41.04 -39.93
C GLN A 12 4.05 -40.62 -39.28
N ASN A 13 2.92 -41.19 -39.70
CA ASN A 13 1.61 -40.88 -39.12
C ASN A 13 1.55 -41.30 -37.64
N ALA A 14 2.06 -42.49 -37.29
CA ALA A 14 2.13 -42.95 -35.91
C ALA A 14 3.01 -42.03 -35.04
N ILE A 15 4.15 -41.57 -35.57
CA ILE A 15 5.02 -40.59 -34.87
C ILE A 15 4.29 -39.27 -34.65
N ASN A 16 3.60 -38.75 -35.66
CA ASN A 16 2.85 -37.50 -35.57
C ASN A 16 1.72 -37.60 -34.55
N GLU A 17 1.00 -38.73 -34.51
CA GLU A 17 -0.04 -39.00 -33.51
C GLU A 17 0.54 -38.98 -32.08
N GLN A 18 1.63 -39.70 -31.83
CA GLN A 18 2.25 -39.73 -30.50
C GLN A 18 2.78 -38.36 -30.08
N ASN A 19 3.37 -37.60 -31.01
CA ASN A 19 3.84 -36.24 -30.73
C ASN A 19 2.68 -35.31 -30.39
N ALA A 20 1.55 -35.41 -31.08
CA ALA A 20 0.36 -34.63 -30.77
C ALA A 20 -0.21 -34.97 -29.38
N LYS A 21 -0.24 -36.26 -29.01
CA LYS A 21 -0.64 -36.71 -27.67
C LYS A 21 0.27 -36.14 -26.59
N ASN A 22 1.58 -36.29 -26.77
CA ASN A 22 2.57 -35.76 -25.83
C ASN A 22 2.43 -34.24 -25.64
N ALA A 23 2.22 -33.49 -26.73
CA ALA A 23 2.02 -32.05 -26.67
C ALA A 23 0.71 -31.67 -25.95
N GLY A 24 -0.37 -32.41 -26.17
CA GLY A 24 -1.64 -32.21 -25.46
C GLY A 24 -1.51 -32.47 -23.96
N ILE A 25 -0.87 -33.58 -23.58
CA ILE A 25 -0.60 -33.93 -22.18
C ILE A 25 0.28 -32.87 -21.52
N ALA A 26 1.35 -32.42 -22.18
CA ALA A 26 2.24 -31.39 -21.62
C ALA A 26 1.49 -30.07 -21.31
N LYS A 27 0.54 -29.66 -22.17
CA LYS A 27 -0.30 -28.49 -21.90
C LYS A 27 -1.21 -28.68 -20.68
N LEU A 28 -1.80 -29.87 -20.52
CA LEU A 28 -2.65 -30.21 -19.39
C LEU A 28 -1.86 -30.27 -18.08
N GLU A 29 -0.66 -30.85 -18.10
CA GLU A 29 0.24 -30.87 -16.93
C GLU A 29 0.68 -29.48 -16.51
N ALA A 30 1.01 -28.61 -17.48
CA ALA A 30 1.37 -27.22 -17.18
C ALA A 30 0.22 -26.47 -16.48
N LYS A 31 -1.02 -26.66 -16.95
CA LYS A 31 -2.21 -26.10 -16.31
C LYS A 31 -2.41 -26.64 -14.89
N LYS A 32 -2.21 -27.94 -14.69
CA LYS A 32 -2.32 -28.55 -13.36
C LYS A 32 -1.29 -27.96 -12.39
N ALA A 33 -0.04 -27.89 -12.81
CA ALA A 33 1.05 -27.34 -12.01
C ALA A 33 0.81 -25.87 -11.63
N GLU A 34 0.27 -25.07 -12.55
CA GLU A 34 -0.11 -23.68 -12.29
C GLU A 34 -1.19 -23.57 -11.20
N LEU A 35 -2.26 -24.39 -11.31
CA LEU A 35 -3.33 -24.45 -10.31
C LEU A 35 -2.81 -24.93 -8.95
N ASP A 36 -2.02 -26.00 -8.94
CA ASP A 36 -1.44 -26.57 -7.71
C ASP A 36 -0.55 -25.54 -7.01
N ALA A 37 0.28 -24.80 -7.76
CA ALA A 37 1.14 -23.77 -7.20
C ALA A 37 0.32 -22.61 -6.60
N ALA A 38 -0.70 -22.13 -7.32
CA ALA A 38 -1.55 -21.03 -6.87
C ALA A 38 -2.39 -21.42 -5.64
N TYR A 39 -2.97 -22.62 -5.64
CA TYR A 39 -3.75 -23.15 -4.52
C TYR A 39 -2.89 -23.41 -3.28
N ASN A 40 -1.68 -23.96 -3.45
CA ASN A 40 -0.79 -24.26 -2.34
C ASN A 40 -0.21 -23.00 -1.67
N ALA A 41 -0.18 -21.87 -2.36
CA ALA A 41 0.24 -20.57 -1.81
C ALA A 41 -0.81 -19.92 -0.89
N LEU A 42 -2.04 -20.44 -0.85
CA LEU A 42 -3.11 -19.97 0.02
C LEU A 42 -2.93 -20.48 1.47
N THR A 43 -3.44 -19.72 2.45
CA THR A 43 -3.62 -20.22 3.82
C THR A 43 -4.73 -21.27 3.89
N ASP A 44 -4.82 -22.04 4.97
CA ASP A 44 -5.83 -23.10 5.10
C ASP A 44 -7.27 -22.57 5.02
N GLU A 45 -7.53 -21.40 5.61
CA GLU A 45 -8.83 -20.73 5.54
C GLU A 45 -9.17 -20.25 4.12
N GLN A 46 -8.17 -19.80 3.35
CA GLN A 46 -8.34 -19.41 1.96
C GLN A 46 -8.54 -20.65 1.06
N LYS A 47 -7.79 -21.72 1.30
CA LYS A 47 -7.92 -23.01 0.61
C LYS A 47 -9.34 -23.57 0.71
N ALA A 48 -9.96 -23.46 1.88
CA ALA A 48 -11.34 -23.91 2.09
C ALA A 48 -12.34 -23.20 1.17
N LYS A 49 -12.11 -21.93 0.82
CA LYS A 49 -13.01 -21.14 -0.05
C LYS A 49 -12.88 -21.49 -1.53
N ALA A 50 -11.71 -21.95 -1.97
CA ALA A 50 -11.45 -22.31 -3.37
C ALA A 50 -11.50 -23.82 -3.65
N LYS A 51 -11.62 -24.66 -2.60
CA LYS A 51 -11.43 -26.11 -2.66
C LYS A 51 -12.26 -26.79 -3.75
N ASP A 52 -13.57 -26.58 -3.76
CA ASP A 52 -14.47 -27.30 -4.67
C ASP A 52 -14.16 -27.01 -6.14
N LYS A 53 -13.84 -25.75 -6.46
CA LYS A 53 -13.48 -25.33 -7.81
C LYS A 53 -12.11 -25.86 -8.23
N TYR A 54 -11.14 -25.83 -7.33
CA TYR A 54 -9.82 -26.43 -7.54
C TYR A 54 -9.93 -27.94 -7.81
N GLU A 55 -10.60 -28.71 -6.94
CA GLU A 55 -10.75 -30.16 -7.11
C GLU A 55 -11.49 -30.51 -8.41
N ALA A 56 -12.53 -29.76 -8.76
CA ALA A 56 -13.25 -29.95 -10.02
C ALA A 56 -12.36 -29.70 -11.26
N ALA A 57 -11.53 -28.66 -11.24
CA ALA A 57 -10.61 -28.36 -12.33
C ALA A 57 -9.51 -29.42 -12.46
N THR A 58 -8.91 -29.84 -11.34
CA THR A 58 -7.89 -30.89 -11.30
C THR A 58 -8.43 -32.21 -11.86
N LYS A 59 -9.66 -32.58 -11.47
CA LYS A 59 -10.33 -33.77 -12.02
C LYS A 59 -10.58 -33.64 -13.52
N ALA A 60 -11.07 -32.48 -13.99
CA ALA A 60 -11.31 -32.25 -15.41
C ALA A 60 -10.02 -32.35 -16.25
N ILE A 61 -8.89 -31.89 -15.71
CA ILE A 61 -7.57 -32.02 -16.34
C ILE A 61 -7.13 -33.49 -16.40
N ASP A 62 -7.27 -34.25 -15.31
CA ASP A 62 -6.91 -35.67 -15.30
C ASP A 62 -7.81 -36.49 -16.25
N ASP A 63 -9.10 -36.18 -16.34
CA ASP A 63 -10.03 -36.79 -17.32
C ASP A 63 -9.65 -36.42 -18.77
N ALA A 64 -9.26 -35.17 -19.02
CA ALA A 64 -8.77 -34.74 -20.33
C ALA A 64 -7.48 -35.46 -20.74
N LYS A 65 -6.56 -35.71 -19.80
CA LYS A 65 -5.33 -36.49 -20.07
C LYS A 65 -5.66 -37.92 -20.52
N ASN A 66 -6.64 -38.56 -19.87
CA ASN A 66 -7.12 -39.88 -20.27
C ASN A 66 -7.72 -39.87 -21.69
N THR A 67 -8.44 -38.80 -22.02
CA THR A 67 -9.02 -38.59 -23.36
C THR A 67 -7.93 -38.41 -24.41
N VAL A 68 -6.92 -37.58 -24.14
CA VAL A 68 -5.76 -37.38 -25.04
C VAL A 68 -5.01 -38.69 -25.28
N ASN A 69 -4.76 -39.48 -24.23
CA ASN A 69 -4.08 -40.78 -24.36
C ASN A 69 -4.84 -41.75 -25.29
N SER A 70 -6.17 -41.72 -25.24
CA SER A 70 -7.05 -42.62 -26.00
C SER A 70 -7.46 -42.06 -27.36
N ALA A 71 -7.09 -40.81 -27.68
CA ALA A 71 -7.47 -40.14 -28.92
C ALA A 71 -6.92 -40.87 -30.15
N THR A 72 -7.73 -40.97 -31.19
CA THR A 72 -7.37 -41.53 -32.50
C THR A 72 -7.34 -40.44 -33.58
N LYS A 73 -7.82 -39.23 -33.25
CA LYS A 73 -7.86 -38.08 -34.17
C LYS A 73 -7.29 -36.83 -33.51
N PRO A 74 -6.61 -35.95 -34.27
CA PRO A 74 -6.13 -34.67 -33.75
C PRO A 74 -7.21 -33.77 -33.14
N SER A 75 -8.44 -33.83 -33.67
CA SER A 75 -9.57 -33.07 -33.13
C SER A 75 -9.93 -33.49 -31.70
N GLU A 76 -9.86 -34.77 -31.37
CA GLU A 76 -10.16 -35.29 -30.03
C GLU A 76 -9.13 -34.78 -29.00
N ILE A 77 -7.85 -34.70 -29.40
CA ILE A 77 -6.78 -34.12 -28.57
C ILE A 77 -7.06 -32.63 -28.33
N LYS A 78 -7.41 -31.90 -29.39
CA LYS A 78 -7.73 -30.47 -29.30
C LYS A 78 -8.92 -30.22 -28.40
N ASP A 79 -10.00 -30.97 -28.58
CA ASP A 79 -11.25 -30.81 -27.82
C ASP A 79 -11.02 -31.15 -26.34
N ALA A 80 -10.22 -32.17 -26.03
CA ALA A 80 -9.85 -32.48 -24.64
C ALA A 80 -9.04 -31.36 -23.96
N VAL A 81 -8.05 -30.79 -24.68
CA VAL A 81 -7.23 -29.69 -24.16
C VAL A 81 -8.03 -28.39 -24.02
N ASP A 82 -8.90 -28.08 -24.97
CA ASP A 82 -9.72 -26.86 -24.93
C ASP A 82 -10.89 -26.99 -23.95
N GLY A 83 -11.42 -28.21 -23.76
CA GLY A 83 -12.55 -28.50 -22.88
C GLY A 83 -12.30 -28.18 -21.40
N VAL A 84 -11.04 -28.18 -20.96
CA VAL A 84 -10.70 -27.82 -19.57
C VAL A 84 -10.61 -26.31 -19.33
N LYS A 85 -10.74 -25.47 -20.37
CA LYS A 85 -10.53 -24.03 -20.26
C LYS A 85 -11.46 -23.40 -19.22
N THR A 86 -12.75 -23.73 -19.26
CA THR A 86 -13.74 -23.14 -18.35
C THR A 86 -13.48 -23.53 -16.90
N SER A 87 -13.21 -24.82 -16.62
CA SER A 87 -12.94 -25.28 -15.25
C SER A 87 -11.63 -24.70 -14.71
N PHE A 88 -10.61 -24.57 -15.56
CA PHE A 88 -9.34 -23.91 -15.22
C PHE A 88 -9.53 -22.43 -14.88
N ASP A 89 -10.26 -21.68 -15.72
CA ASP A 89 -10.51 -20.25 -15.49
C ASP A 89 -11.36 -20.03 -14.22
N ASP A 90 -12.38 -20.87 -13.99
CA ASP A 90 -13.21 -20.86 -12.78
C ASP A 90 -12.38 -21.09 -11.51
N ALA A 91 -11.47 -22.07 -11.54
CA ALA A 91 -10.61 -22.38 -10.40
C ALA A 91 -9.62 -21.25 -10.11
N ASN A 92 -8.99 -20.69 -11.14
CA ASN A 92 -8.12 -19.53 -10.99
C ASN A 92 -8.84 -18.34 -10.37
N LYS A 93 -10.06 -18.05 -10.84
CA LYS A 93 -10.88 -16.99 -10.25
C LYS A 93 -11.19 -17.26 -8.78
N ALA A 94 -11.61 -18.48 -8.44
CA ALA A 94 -11.90 -18.84 -7.05
C ALA A 94 -10.67 -18.72 -6.14
N ILE A 95 -9.48 -19.09 -6.64
CA ILE A 95 -8.20 -18.95 -5.92
C ILE A 95 -7.86 -17.48 -5.68
N GLU A 96 -8.01 -16.62 -6.69
CA GLU A 96 -7.77 -15.18 -6.53
C GLU A 96 -8.77 -14.54 -5.55
N ASP A 97 -10.05 -14.87 -5.68
CA ASP A 97 -11.11 -14.36 -4.79
C ASP A 97 -10.89 -14.82 -3.34
N ALA A 98 -10.37 -16.05 -3.14
CA ALA A 98 -10.08 -16.60 -1.83
C ALA A 98 -8.98 -15.82 -1.07
N LYS A 99 -8.03 -15.19 -1.77
CA LYS A 99 -6.98 -14.36 -1.13
C LYS A 99 -7.57 -13.18 -0.33
N GLY A 100 -8.77 -12.74 -0.69
CA GLY A 100 -9.45 -11.62 -0.02
C GLY A 100 -8.80 -10.27 -0.32
N LYS A 101 -9.26 -9.22 0.38
CA LYS A 101 -8.65 -7.89 0.28
C LYS A 101 -7.41 -7.83 1.17
N ARG A 102 -6.40 -7.05 0.74
CA ARG A 102 -5.24 -6.70 1.56
C ARG A 102 -5.73 -6.13 2.90
N ASP A 103 -5.19 -6.64 3.99
CA ASP A 103 -5.43 -6.09 5.33
C ASP A 103 -4.86 -4.67 5.40
N ILE A 104 -5.73 -3.70 5.64
CA ILE A 104 -5.41 -2.28 5.80
C ILE A 104 -5.68 -1.79 7.23
N SER A 105 -5.99 -2.68 8.17
CA SER A 105 -6.37 -2.35 9.54
C SER A 105 -5.30 -1.57 10.32
N GLN A 106 -4.02 -1.68 9.93
CA GLN A 106 -2.92 -0.93 10.54
C GLN A 106 -2.65 0.44 9.91
N ASN A 107 -3.41 0.84 8.88
CA ASN A 107 -3.27 2.18 8.29
C ASN A 107 -4.08 3.21 9.11
N THR A 108 -3.50 3.72 10.20
CA THR A 108 -4.14 4.71 11.09
C THR A 108 -4.09 6.14 10.56
N TYR A 109 -3.46 6.39 9.41
CA TYR A 109 -3.38 7.72 8.78
C TYR A 109 -4.77 8.32 8.47
N ASP A 110 -5.79 7.48 8.31
CA ASP A 110 -7.15 7.85 7.96
C ASP A 110 -8.15 7.67 9.14
N ASP A 111 -7.66 7.48 10.38
CA ASP A 111 -8.55 7.37 11.54
C ASP A 111 -9.14 8.74 11.90
N GLN A 112 -10.38 8.96 11.45
CA GLN A 112 -11.12 10.20 11.70
C GLN A 112 -11.30 10.51 13.19
N SER A 113 -11.34 9.49 14.06
CA SER A 113 -11.47 9.69 15.50
C SER A 113 -10.20 10.28 16.10
N VAL A 114 -9.03 9.82 15.65
CA VAL A 114 -7.72 10.35 16.05
C VAL A 114 -7.55 11.78 15.55
N LEU A 115 -7.88 12.05 14.28
CA LEU A 115 -7.84 13.40 13.73
C LEU A 115 -8.76 14.37 14.49
N ASN A 116 -9.99 13.96 14.80
CA ASN A 116 -10.92 14.81 15.55
C ASN A 116 -10.40 15.12 16.96
N LYS A 117 -9.84 14.12 17.65
CA LYS A 117 -9.24 14.32 18.97
C LYS A 117 -8.07 15.31 18.91
N GLU A 118 -7.18 15.15 17.93
CA GLU A 118 -6.06 16.07 17.72
C GLU A 118 -6.56 17.50 17.45
N LYS A 119 -7.61 17.67 16.63
CA LYS A 119 -8.21 18.99 16.40
C LYS A 119 -8.71 19.63 17.68
N GLU A 120 -9.42 18.91 18.54
CA GLU A 120 -9.90 19.45 19.82
C GLU A 120 -8.73 19.84 20.73
N ASP A 121 -7.72 18.98 20.85
CA ASP A 121 -6.55 19.24 21.70
C ASP A 121 -5.79 20.49 21.23
N GLN A 122 -5.57 20.64 19.91
CA GLN A 122 -4.85 21.79 19.35
C GLN A 122 -5.68 23.07 19.34
N LYS A 123 -7.01 23.00 19.14
CA LYS A 123 -7.89 24.17 19.31
C LYS A 123 -7.84 24.69 20.74
N LYS A 124 -7.90 23.80 21.73
CA LYS A 124 -7.78 24.18 23.14
C LYS A 124 -6.44 24.86 23.40
N ARG A 125 -5.34 24.28 22.92
CA ARG A 125 -4.00 24.88 23.03
C ARG A 125 -3.91 26.29 22.42
N ILE A 126 -4.57 26.54 21.29
CA ILE A 126 -4.65 27.88 20.69
C ILE A 126 -5.52 28.83 21.51
N GLN A 127 -6.68 28.37 22.00
CA GLN A 127 -7.58 29.17 22.84
C GLN A 127 -6.89 29.63 24.14
N ASP A 128 -6.15 28.73 24.77
CA ASP A 128 -5.43 28.94 26.03
C ASP A 128 -4.13 29.78 25.87
N SER A 129 -3.75 30.15 24.64
CA SER A 129 -2.52 30.91 24.37
C SER A 129 -2.67 32.43 24.50
N ASP A 130 -1.55 33.16 24.43
CA ASP A 130 -1.50 34.64 24.40
C ASP A 130 -1.60 35.23 22.99
N LEU A 131 -2.04 34.44 22.00
CA LEU A 131 -2.29 34.93 20.65
C LEU A 131 -3.40 36.00 20.63
N PRO A 132 -3.30 37.03 19.78
CA PRO A 132 -4.42 37.95 19.52
C PRO A 132 -5.66 37.19 19.05
N ASP A 133 -6.86 37.66 19.40
CA ASP A 133 -8.12 36.98 19.07
C ASP A 133 -8.27 36.68 17.56
N ALA A 134 -7.85 37.61 16.70
CA ALA A 134 -7.87 37.40 15.25
C ALA A 134 -6.95 36.26 14.79
N GLU A 135 -5.79 36.10 15.42
CA GLU A 135 -4.85 35.01 15.11
C GLU A 135 -5.32 33.67 15.70
N LYS A 136 -5.91 33.69 16.89
CA LYS A 136 -6.58 32.51 17.47
C LYS A 136 -7.66 32.00 16.54
N GLN A 137 -8.54 32.89 16.09
CA GLN A 137 -9.62 32.53 15.18
C GLN A 137 -9.09 31.92 13.88
N LYS A 138 -8.09 32.58 13.26
CA LYS A 138 -7.46 32.06 12.04
C LYS A 138 -6.86 30.66 12.24
N ALA A 139 -6.11 30.45 13.31
CA ALA A 139 -5.49 29.15 13.59
C ALA A 139 -6.54 28.05 13.86
N ILE A 140 -7.62 28.39 14.57
CA ILE A 140 -8.74 27.47 14.83
C ILE A 140 -9.45 27.09 13.52
N ASP A 141 -9.68 28.05 12.62
CA ASP A 141 -10.30 27.80 11.32
C ASP A 141 -9.42 26.88 10.46
N ASP A 142 -8.11 27.17 10.39
CA ASP A 142 -7.13 26.32 9.71
C ASP A 142 -7.10 24.89 10.30
N ILE A 143 -7.17 24.74 11.64
CA ILE A 143 -7.25 23.44 12.33
C ILE A 143 -8.55 22.70 11.99
N ASN A 144 -9.68 23.39 11.94
CA ASN A 144 -10.97 22.78 11.57
C ASN A 144 -10.92 22.24 10.13
N ASP A 145 -10.24 22.95 9.23
CA ASP A 145 -10.11 22.57 7.83
C ASP A 145 -9.10 21.44 7.56
N ALA A 146 -8.17 21.17 8.49
CA ALA A 146 -7.17 20.11 8.40
C ALA A 146 -7.76 18.74 8.03
N LYS A 147 -7.08 17.99 7.14
CA LYS A 147 -7.58 16.72 6.58
C LYS A 147 -6.79 15.51 7.02
N LYS A 148 -5.59 15.70 7.57
CA LYS A 148 -4.70 14.60 7.96
C LYS A 148 -4.23 14.75 9.39
N ILE A 149 -3.99 13.61 10.03
CA ILE A 149 -3.34 13.55 11.34
C ILE A 149 -1.97 14.25 11.25
N GLY A 150 -1.65 15.06 12.25
CA GLY A 150 -0.45 15.90 12.31
C GLY A 150 -0.64 17.31 11.76
N ASP A 151 -1.59 17.54 10.82
CA ASP A 151 -1.87 18.88 10.29
C ASP A 151 -2.31 19.84 11.41
N PRO A 152 -3.28 19.48 12.31
CA PRO A 152 -3.66 20.36 13.42
C PRO A 152 -2.48 20.78 14.29
N THR A 153 -1.58 19.83 14.62
CA THR A 153 -0.39 20.10 15.45
C THR A 153 0.57 21.06 14.74
N ALA A 154 0.83 20.84 13.45
CA ALA A 154 1.71 21.71 12.68
C ALA A 154 1.15 23.14 12.55
N ILE A 155 -0.17 23.28 12.37
CA ILE A 155 -0.85 24.58 12.33
C ILE A 155 -0.71 25.30 13.66
N ALA A 156 -0.99 24.62 14.77
CA ALA A 156 -0.89 25.21 16.10
C ALA A 156 0.55 25.66 16.42
N ASN A 157 1.54 24.82 16.13
CA ASN A 157 2.96 25.15 16.31
C ASN A 157 3.36 26.39 15.52
N ARG A 158 2.92 26.50 14.26
CA ARG A 158 3.23 27.66 13.42
C ARG A 158 2.66 28.96 13.98
N ALA A 159 1.43 28.94 14.47
CA ALA A 159 0.77 30.13 15.04
C ALA A 159 1.50 30.60 16.31
N LEU A 160 1.74 29.68 17.24
CA LEU A 160 2.42 30.00 18.51
C LEU A 160 3.87 30.48 18.30
N LYS A 161 4.57 29.87 17.34
CA LYS A 161 5.91 30.29 16.93
C LYS A 161 5.95 31.73 16.43
N ALA A 162 5.02 32.11 15.55
CA ALA A 162 5.00 33.46 14.98
C ALA A 162 4.88 34.53 16.08
N LYS A 163 4.03 34.26 17.08
CA LYS A 163 3.86 35.09 18.26
C LYS A 163 5.12 35.17 19.12
N LYS A 164 5.78 34.04 19.40
CA LYS A 164 7.02 33.99 20.17
C LYS A 164 8.13 34.84 19.52
N ILE A 165 8.28 34.76 18.20
CA ILE A 165 9.21 35.59 17.43
C ILE A 165 8.82 37.08 17.52
N GLU A 166 7.54 37.43 17.42
CA GLU A 166 7.09 38.82 17.51
C GLU A 166 7.37 39.42 18.90
N ASP A 167 7.12 38.66 19.96
CA ASP A 167 7.36 39.11 21.33
C ASP A 167 8.86 39.25 21.63
N ALA A 168 9.69 38.33 21.14
CA ALA A 168 11.14 38.46 21.24
C ALA A 168 11.66 39.73 20.52
N LYS A 169 11.13 40.04 19.33
CA LYS A 169 11.46 41.29 18.62
C LYS A 169 11.08 42.54 19.43
N LYS A 170 9.95 42.52 20.14
CA LYS A 170 9.53 43.62 21.03
C LYS A 170 10.47 43.77 22.23
N GLN A 171 10.86 42.66 22.85
CA GLN A 171 11.80 42.67 23.97
C GLN A 171 13.16 43.25 23.57
N ILE A 172 13.73 42.82 22.44
CA ILE A 172 14.99 43.39 21.91
C ILE A 172 14.87 44.89 21.64
N ALA A 173 13.73 45.33 21.09
CA ALA A 173 13.50 46.75 20.84
C ALA A 173 13.54 47.58 22.13
N ALA A 174 13.08 47.01 23.25
CA ALA A 174 13.04 47.64 24.57
C ALA A 174 14.38 47.62 25.33
N LEU A 175 15.43 46.97 24.81
CA LEU A 175 16.75 46.93 25.47
C LEU A 175 17.51 48.25 25.25
N ASP A 176 17.50 49.14 26.24
CA ASP A 176 18.11 50.48 26.14
C ASP A 176 19.65 50.49 26.04
N HIS A 177 20.29 49.41 26.47
CA HIS A 177 21.75 49.26 26.44
C HIS A 177 22.28 48.79 25.06
N LEU A 178 21.39 48.41 24.13
CA LEU A 178 21.77 48.01 22.78
C LEU A 178 21.59 49.17 21.80
N ASN A 179 22.58 49.39 20.94
CA ASN A 179 22.45 50.31 19.82
C ASN A 179 21.62 49.71 18.67
N ASN A 180 21.21 50.54 17.71
CA ASN A 180 20.35 50.10 16.60
C ASN A 180 20.98 48.97 15.78
N ALA A 181 22.29 48.98 15.54
CA ALA A 181 22.95 47.94 14.76
C ALA A 181 22.93 46.58 15.49
N GLN A 182 23.10 46.58 16.82
CA GLN A 182 23.00 45.37 17.64
C GLN A 182 21.56 44.83 17.66
N LYS A 183 20.56 45.71 17.82
CA LYS A 183 19.15 45.32 17.79
C LYS A 183 18.75 44.69 16.46
N GLU A 184 19.17 45.27 15.33
CA GLU A 184 18.90 44.69 14.01
C GLU A 184 19.62 43.36 13.78
N ALA A 185 20.85 43.21 14.29
CA ALA A 185 21.56 41.94 14.24
C ALA A 185 20.81 40.82 14.99
N PHE A 186 20.33 41.09 16.21
CA PHE A 186 19.54 40.11 16.98
C PHE A 186 18.19 39.79 16.34
N LYS A 187 17.48 40.79 15.80
CA LYS A 187 16.22 40.55 15.07
C LYS A 187 16.42 39.61 13.89
N LYS A 188 17.52 39.78 13.15
CA LYS A 188 17.83 38.92 12.01
C LYS A 188 18.14 37.48 12.41
N ILE A 189 18.86 37.29 13.52
CA ILE A 189 19.10 35.95 14.09
C ILE A 189 17.77 35.27 14.46
N ILE A 190 16.83 36.01 15.03
CA ILE A 190 15.50 35.50 15.41
C ILE A 190 14.59 35.28 14.19
N GLU A 191 14.78 35.97 13.07
CA GLU A 191 14.00 35.70 11.85
C GLU A 191 14.35 34.36 11.21
N ASP A 192 15.60 33.92 11.37
CA ASP A 192 16.10 32.65 10.83
C ASP A 192 15.85 31.48 11.79
N THR A 193 15.43 31.73 13.05
CA THR A 193 15.17 30.66 14.00
C THR A 193 13.92 29.87 13.64
N ASP A 194 14.00 28.56 13.84
CA ASP A 194 12.83 27.72 13.73
C ASP A 194 11.96 27.70 15.01
N ALA A 195 12.45 28.30 16.11
CA ALA A 195 11.83 28.32 17.44
C ALA A 195 11.26 26.96 17.84
N SER A 196 11.99 25.90 17.48
CA SER A 196 11.69 24.55 17.87
C SER A 196 12.18 24.30 19.29
N ASP A 197 11.31 23.77 20.14
CA ASP A 197 11.70 23.34 21.49
C ASP A 197 12.75 22.23 21.39
N HIS A 198 13.78 22.32 22.22
CA HIS A 198 14.68 21.22 22.53
C HIS A 198 14.50 20.80 24.00
N LYS A 199 14.81 19.53 24.27
CA LYS A 199 14.67 18.96 25.61
C LYS A 199 15.96 19.13 26.40
N ASN A 200 15.88 19.81 27.53
CA ASN A 200 16.99 20.02 28.44
C ASN A 200 17.31 18.76 29.26
N ALA A 201 18.51 18.72 29.82
CA ALA A 201 18.97 17.60 30.63
C ALA A 201 18.12 17.35 31.89
N ASP A 202 17.46 18.39 32.41
CA ASP A 202 16.55 18.33 33.55
C ASP A 202 15.11 17.93 33.17
N GLY A 203 14.86 17.71 31.88
CA GLY A 203 13.55 17.33 31.34
C GLY A 203 12.63 18.49 31.02
N THR A 204 13.04 19.74 31.25
CA THR A 204 12.34 20.93 30.75
C THR A 204 12.52 21.08 29.24
N THR A 205 11.74 21.97 28.63
CA THR A 205 11.87 22.34 27.22
C THR A 205 12.08 23.84 27.13
N SER A 206 13.11 24.25 26.40
CA SER A 206 13.34 25.64 25.98
C SER A 206 13.66 25.64 24.48
N ASP A 207 13.58 26.80 23.85
CA ASP A 207 14.13 27.00 22.51
C ASP A 207 15.25 28.04 22.52
N ASP A 208 15.87 28.24 21.36
CA ASP A 208 16.96 29.21 21.19
C ASP A 208 16.54 30.66 21.53
N ILE A 209 15.24 30.98 21.48
CA ILE A 209 14.72 32.30 21.85
C ILE A 209 14.65 32.42 23.37
N ASP A 210 14.11 31.40 24.06
CA ASP A 210 14.05 31.37 25.52
C ASP A 210 15.45 31.46 26.13
N ASP A 211 16.39 30.68 25.59
CA ASP A 211 17.77 30.64 26.07
C ASP A 211 18.52 31.95 25.80
N ALA A 212 18.21 32.63 24.70
CA ALA A 212 18.84 33.91 24.35
C ALA A 212 18.25 35.11 25.12
N LEU A 213 17.03 35.00 25.62
CA LEU A 213 16.33 36.07 26.37
C LEU A 213 16.43 35.91 27.90
N ALA A 214 16.84 34.74 28.39
CA ALA A 214 17.06 34.46 29.83
C ALA A 214 18.23 35.26 30.43
#